data_AF-A0A3D3DQY1-F1
#
_entry.id   AF-A0A3D3DQY1-F1
#
_cell.length_a   1.000
_cell.length_b   1.000
_cell.length_c   1.000
_cell.angle_alpha   90.00
_cell.angle_beta   90.00
_cell.angle_gamma   90.00
#
_symmetry.space_group_name_H-M   'P 1'
#
loop_
_entity.id
_entity.type
_entity.pdbx_description
1 polymer ?
#
loop_
_entity_poly.entity_id
_entity_poly.type
_entity_poly.pdbx_seq_one_letter_code
_entity_poly.pdbx_strand_id
1 'polypeptide(L)'
;METVIVTASRTPDLGLTLPVAWSALDESTIERIAPQHSNQVFNRVAGAWVSRGNGQESLISLRSPVLTGAGSCGAFMTAQDGISLRSPGFCNVNQLFDANLLHAGRLEVLKGPATVVFGSNAQHGIINVLSRSVSDTPNQIKVEAGSRDYYRLSGSAALGSVALSAQTTRYGGYQDASGYDQQKATLRIDHDWQDWRVQGLLEGSNLNQETAGYIRGFEAYEDDDAREENPNPEAY
;
A
#
# COMPACT_ATOMS: atom_id res chain seq x y z
N MET A 1 -1.08 4.58 25.21
CA MET A 1 -0.04 3.60 24.84
C MET A 1 1.14 4.37 24.28
N GLU A 2 2.35 3.98 24.64
CA GLU A 2 3.56 4.49 24.02
C GLU A 2 3.69 3.88 22.63
N THR A 3 3.98 4.69 21.62
CA THR A 3 4.17 4.24 20.23
C THR A 3 5.57 4.64 19.80
N VAL A 4 6.33 3.69 19.32
CA VAL A 4 7.67 3.92 18.76
C VAL A 4 7.55 4.06 17.25
N ILE A 5 8.15 5.12 16.71
CA ILE A 5 8.16 5.44 15.29
C ILE A 5 9.61 5.44 14.83
N VAL A 6 9.90 4.72 13.76
CA VAL A 6 11.27 4.63 13.20
C VAL A 6 11.39 5.48 11.94
N THR A 7 10.28 5.69 11.23
CA THR A 7 10.26 6.39 9.95
C THR A 7 10.77 7.84 10.07
N ALA A 8 10.56 8.52 11.20
CA ALA A 8 10.85 9.94 11.33
C ALA A 8 12.35 10.29 11.33
N SER A 9 13.21 9.38 11.79
CA SER A 9 14.65 9.62 12.01
C SER A 9 15.54 8.46 11.58
N ARG A 10 14.96 7.34 11.14
CA ARG A 10 15.62 6.03 10.98
C ARG A 10 16.13 5.41 12.28
N THR A 11 15.78 5.99 13.43
CA THR A 11 16.03 5.43 14.75
C THR A 11 14.71 5.29 15.51
N PRO A 12 14.59 4.36 16.46
CA PRO A 12 13.38 4.22 17.26
C PRO A 12 13.18 5.44 18.16
N ASP A 13 12.18 6.26 17.85
CA ASP A 13 11.80 7.42 18.66
C ASP A 13 10.41 7.25 19.28
N LEU A 14 10.22 7.76 20.49
CA LEU A 14 8.90 7.85 21.09
C LEU A 14 8.06 8.84 20.27
N GLY A 15 6.94 8.40 19.71
CA GLY A 15 6.09 9.25 18.87
C GLY A 15 5.67 10.56 19.54
N LEU A 16 5.49 10.56 20.87
CA LEU A 16 5.12 11.77 21.63
C LEU A 16 6.20 12.88 21.59
N THR A 17 7.45 12.56 21.28
CA THR A 17 8.56 13.53 21.21
C THR A 17 8.81 14.04 19.79
N LEU A 18 8.17 13.44 18.78
CA LEU A 18 8.39 13.80 17.39
C LEU A 18 7.76 15.17 17.04
N PRO A 19 8.50 16.08 16.38
CA PRO A 19 8.00 17.38 15.94
C PRO A 19 7.20 17.31 14.62
N VAL A 20 6.65 16.13 14.28
CA VAL A 20 5.90 15.90 13.04
C VAL A 20 4.61 15.13 13.34
N ALA A 21 3.56 15.42 12.58
CA ALA A 21 2.30 14.68 12.73
C ALA A 21 2.46 13.27 12.16
N TRP A 22 2.26 12.25 13.00
CA TRP A 22 2.36 10.85 12.60
C TRP A 22 1.03 10.11 12.81
N SER A 23 0.95 8.92 12.22
CA SER A 23 -0.02 7.89 12.52
C SER A 23 0.66 6.54 12.39
N ALA A 24 0.25 5.57 13.21
CA ALA A 24 0.70 4.18 13.07
C ALA A 24 -0.52 3.25 13.11
N LEU A 25 -0.55 2.27 12.22
CA LEU A 25 -1.51 1.15 12.27
C LEU A 25 -0.72 -0.14 12.45
N ASP A 26 -1.03 -0.87 13.51
CA ASP A 26 -0.40 -2.15 13.80
C ASP A 26 -0.96 -3.28 12.92
N GLU A 27 -0.26 -4.40 12.95
CA GLU A 27 -0.66 -5.66 12.33
C GLU A 27 -2.13 -6.01 12.63
N SER A 28 -2.53 -5.95 13.90
CA SER A 28 -3.89 -6.36 14.31
C SER A 28 -4.97 -5.48 13.68
N THR A 29 -4.69 -4.20 13.45
CA THR A 29 -5.60 -3.29 12.75
C THR A 29 -5.63 -3.59 11.26
N ILE A 30 -4.47 -3.80 10.63
CA ILE A 30 -4.36 -4.10 9.20
C ILE A 30 -5.06 -5.42 8.87
N GLU A 31 -4.86 -6.46 9.68
CA GLU A 31 -5.51 -7.76 9.51
C GLU A 31 -7.03 -7.67 9.64
N ARG A 32 -7.53 -6.81 10.52
CA ARG A 32 -8.97 -6.59 10.71
C ARG A 32 -9.59 -5.81 9.55
N ILE A 33 -8.81 -4.95 8.89
CA ILE A 33 -9.23 -4.25 7.66
C ILE A 33 -9.23 -5.23 6.48
N ALA A 34 -8.27 -6.16 6.44
CA ALA A 34 -8.07 -7.11 5.34
C ALA A 34 -8.11 -6.43 3.96
N PRO A 35 -7.29 -5.37 3.75
CA PRO A 35 -7.51 -4.42 2.66
C PRO A 35 -7.46 -5.08 1.28
N GLN A 36 -8.45 -4.81 0.45
CA GLN A 36 -8.45 -5.12 -0.99
C GLN A 36 -7.71 -4.06 -1.81
N HIS A 37 -7.64 -2.85 -1.26
CA HIS A 37 -6.95 -1.71 -1.83
C HIS A 37 -6.42 -0.82 -0.71
N SER A 38 -5.34 -0.08 -0.97
CA SER A 38 -4.64 0.75 0.02
C SER A 38 -5.57 1.77 0.68
N ASN A 39 -6.52 2.35 -0.07
CA ASN A 39 -7.47 3.34 0.44
C ASN A 39 -8.24 2.90 1.70
N GLN A 40 -8.57 1.62 1.83
CA GLN A 40 -9.30 1.09 2.98
C GLN A 40 -8.49 1.22 4.27
N VAL A 41 -7.16 1.12 4.17
CA VAL A 41 -6.23 1.34 5.30
C VAL A 41 -6.21 2.81 5.69
N PHE A 42 -6.12 3.72 4.72
CA PHE A 42 -6.01 5.15 4.99
C PHE A 42 -7.29 5.79 5.52
N ASN A 43 -8.45 5.14 5.38
CA ASN A 43 -9.67 5.53 6.09
C ASN A 43 -9.52 5.50 7.63
N ARG A 44 -8.49 4.81 8.16
CA ARG A 44 -8.14 4.82 9.60
C ARG A 44 -7.04 5.81 9.95
N VAL A 45 -6.52 6.58 9.00
CA VAL A 45 -5.39 7.49 9.18
C VAL A 45 -5.88 8.93 9.14
N ALA A 46 -5.97 9.58 10.31
CA ALA A 46 -6.39 10.98 10.39
C ALA A 46 -5.46 11.91 9.59
N GLY A 47 -6.05 12.76 8.74
CA GLY A 47 -5.33 13.70 7.88
C GLY A 47 -4.71 13.06 6.63
N ALA A 48 -5.04 11.80 6.33
CA ALA A 48 -4.73 11.15 5.07
C ALA A 48 -6.02 10.91 4.28
N TRP A 49 -5.91 11.00 2.97
CA TRP A 49 -6.92 10.57 2.00
C TRP A 49 -6.21 9.84 0.87
N VAL A 50 -6.74 8.69 0.48
CA VAL A 50 -6.27 7.98 -0.71
C VAL A 50 -7.47 7.72 -1.57
N SER A 51 -7.59 8.48 -2.65
CA SER A 51 -8.64 8.25 -3.64
C SER A 51 -8.29 6.97 -4.40
N ARG A 52 -9.27 6.07 -4.54
CA ARG A 52 -9.12 4.93 -5.44
C ARG A 52 -9.56 5.38 -6.85
N GLY A 53 -8.72 5.12 -7.85
CA GLY A 53 -9.10 5.21 -9.26
C GLY A 53 -9.85 3.95 -9.69
N ASN A 54 -9.57 3.44 -10.89
CA ASN A 54 -9.98 2.08 -11.24
C ASN A 54 -8.94 1.06 -10.73
N GLY A 55 -9.29 -0.23 -10.65
CA GLY A 55 -8.35 -1.27 -10.25
C GLY A 55 -7.62 -1.00 -8.93
N GLN A 56 -6.29 -0.93 -9.01
CA GLN A 56 -5.37 -0.67 -7.88
C GLN A 56 -4.76 0.75 -7.91
N GLU A 57 -5.33 1.66 -8.71
CA GLU A 57 -4.88 3.04 -8.77
C GLU A 57 -5.19 3.80 -7.48
N SER A 58 -4.25 4.66 -7.07
CA SER A 58 -4.35 5.47 -5.88
C SER A 58 -3.80 6.88 -6.08
N LEU A 59 -4.56 7.86 -5.60
CA LEU A 59 -4.12 9.26 -5.51
C LEU A 59 -4.02 9.65 -4.04
N ILE A 60 -2.79 9.83 -3.59
CA ILE A 60 -2.46 10.09 -2.19
C ILE A 60 -2.67 11.59 -1.87
N SER A 61 -3.16 11.85 -0.67
CA SER A 61 -3.17 13.15 -0.02
C SER A 61 -2.82 12.97 1.45
N LEU A 62 -1.81 13.69 1.92
CA LEU A 62 -1.37 13.70 3.32
C LEU A 62 -1.34 15.16 3.77
N ARG A 63 -2.45 15.65 4.35
CA ARG A 63 -2.67 17.07 4.64
C ARG A 63 -2.29 17.98 3.45
N SER A 64 -2.60 17.53 2.24
CA SER A 64 -2.27 18.16 0.97
C SER A 64 -3.49 18.13 0.04
N PRO A 65 -3.49 18.90 -1.06
CA PRO A 65 -4.39 18.61 -2.18
C PRO A 65 -4.20 17.17 -2.68
N VAL A 66 -5.19 16.67 -3.42
CA VAL A 66 -5.03 15.46 -4.23
C VAL A 66 -4.25 15.87 -5.48
N LEU A 67 -3.06 15.31 -5.64
CA LEU A 67 -2.15 15.60 -6.75
C LEU A 67 -2.22 14.47 -7.78
N THR A 68 -2.19 14.85 -9.06
CA THR A 68 -2.26 13.91 -10.19
C THR A 68 -1.16 14.19 -11.20
N GLY A 69 -0.82 13.18 -12.01
CA GLY A 69 0.15 13.30 -13.10
C GLY A 69 1.52 13.82 -12.62
N ALA A 70 2.06 14.80 -13.34
CA ALA A 70 3.36 15.37 -13.01
C ALA A 70 3.36 16.18 -11.70
N GLY A 71 2.21 16.69 -11.26
CA GLY A 71 2.11 17.48 -10.03
C GLY A 71 2.34 16.67 -8.75
N SER A 72 2.27 15.35 -8.85
CA SER A 72 2.51 14.42 -7.75
C SER A 72 3.91 13.82 -7.72
N CYS A 73 4.77 14.12 -8.71
CA CYS A 73 6.17 13.72 -8.67
C CYS A 73 6.84 14.34 -7.42
N GLY A 74 7.39 13.52 -6.52
CA GLY A 74 8.06 14.05 -5.33
C GLY A 74 7.15 14.49 -4.19
N ALA A 75 5.83 14.46 -4.40
CA ALA A 75 4.87 14.86 -3.38
C ALA A 75 4.89 13.93 -2.17
N PHE A 76 4.99 12.62 -2.40
CA PHE A 76 4.94 11.60 -1.35
C PHE A 76 5.99 10.53 -1.60
N MET A 77 6.58 10.04 -0.51
CA MET A 77 7.38 8.82 -0.56
C MET A 77 6.54 7.68 -0.01
N THR A 78 6.42 6.61 -0.78
CA THR A 78 5.93 5.33 -0.29
C THR A 78 7.09 4.37 -0.18
N ALA A 79 7.23 3.72 0.96
CA ALA A 79 8.40 2.94 1.29
C ALA A 79 8.02 1.58 1.88
N GLN A 80 8.92 0.62 1.70
CA GLN A 80 8.98 -0.64 2.41
C GLN A 80 10.24 -0.63 3.29
N ASP A 81 10.07 -0.76 4.61
CA ASP A 81 11.17 -0.68 5.59
C ASP A 81 12.12 0.52 5.39
N GLY A 82 11.55 1.68 5.02
CA GLY A 82 12.29 2.92 4.79
C GLY A 82 12.98 3.02 3.41
N ILE A 83 12.86 2.01 2.56
CA ILE A 83 13.35 1.99 1.18
C ILE A 83 12.19 2.31 0.24
N SER A 84 12.39 3.23 -0.70
CA SER A 84 11.33 3.66 -1.64
C SER A 84 10.84 2.48 -2.50
N LEU A 85 9.52 2.30 -2.59
CA LEU A 85 8.90 1.25 -3.43
C LEU A 85 9.26 1.41 -4.91
N ARG A 86 9.32 2.67 -5.37
CA ARG A 86 9.76 3.05 -6.71
C ARG A 86 10.82 4.13 -6.64
N SER A 87 11.72 4.18 -7.62
CA SER A 87 12.69 5.27 -7.71
C SER A 87 11.95 6.60 -7.96
N PRO A 88 12.33 7.71 -7.27
CA PRO A 88 11.73 9.02 -7.45
C PRO A 88 11.71 9.51 -8.91
N GLY A 89 12.70 9.09 -9.70
CA GLY A 89 12.85 9.49 -11.10
C GLY A 89 11.75 8.96 -12.03
N PHE A 90 11.03 7.90 -11.64
CA PHE A 90 9.95 7.35 -12.46
C PHE A 90 8.63 8.12 -12.34
N CYS A 91 8.51 9.04 -11.38
CA CYS A 91 7.29 9.79 -11.09
C CYS A 91 6.01 8.97 -11.25
N ASN A 92 5.78 8.06 -10.30
CA ASN A 92 4.56 7.27 -10.25
C ASN A 92 3.75 7.64 -9.01
N VAL A 93 2.44 7.83 -9.14
CA VAL A 93 1.55 8.09 -7.99
C VAL A 93 1.02 6.82 -7.35
N ASN A 94 0.86 5.77 -8.16
CA ASN A 94 0.22 4.52 -7.81
C ASN A 94 1.19 3.54 -7.11
N GLN A 95 2.22 4.04 -6.42
CA GLN A 95 3.29 3.19 -5.87
C GLN A 95 2.79 2.23 -4.77
N LEU A 96 1.67 2.55 -4.11
CA LEU A 96 1.11 1.71 -3.04
C LEU A 96 0.59 0.36 -3.53
N PHE A 97 0.34 0.18 -4.84
CA PHE A 97 0.00 -1.14 -5.34
C PHE A 97 1.20 -2.09 -5.31
N ASP A 98 2.44 -1.62 -5.11
CA ASP A 98 3.62 -2.50 -5.04
C ASP A 98 3.70 -3.13 -3.64
N ALA A 99 3.24 -2.42 -2.61
CA ALA A 99 3.32 -2.85 -1.22
C ALA A 99 2.42 -4.05 -0.89
N ASN A 100 2.96 -5.05 -0.21
CA ASN A 100 2.21 -6.17 0.36
C ASN A 100 1.51 -5.81 1.68
N LEU A 101 0.62 -4.81 1.64
CA LEU A 101 -0.07 -4.27 2.83
C LEU A 101 -0.82 -5.32 3.66
N LEU A 102 -1.39 -6.36 3.03
CA LEU A 102 -2.12 -7.42 3.73
C LEU A 102 -1.24 -8.13 4.78
N HIS A 103 0.06 -8.27 4.51
CA HIS A 103 1.04 -8.95 5.37
C HIS A 103 1.98 -7.99 6.08
N ALA A 104 1.70 -6.68 6.06
CA ALA A 104 2.50 -5.71 6.79
C ALA A 104 2.44 -5.98 8.30
N GLY A 105 3.56 -5.71 8.98
CA GLY A 105 3.62 -5.73 10.45
C GLY A 105 3.17 -4.39 11.05
N ARG A 106 3.43 -3.28 10.34
CA ARG A 106 2.98 -1.94 10.73
C ARG A 106 2.94 -1.01 9.53
N LEU A 107 2.05 -0.04 9.56
CA LEU A 107 2.06 1.11 8.65
C LEU A 107 2.39 2.37 9.45
N GLU A 108 3.46 3.07 9.11
CA GLU A 108 3.79 4.38 9.67
C GLU A 108 3.53 5.47 8.63
N VAL A 109 2.81 6.52 9.00
CA VAL A 109 2.49 7.64 8.12
C VAL A 109 2.95 8.94 8.76
N LEU A 110 3.89 9.62 8.12
CA LEU A 110 4.32 10.97 8.50
C LEU A 110 3.66 11.99 7.58
N LYS A 111 3.03 13.00 8.16
CA LYS A 111 2.29 14.06 7.45
C LYS A 111 3.06 15.37 7.55
N GLY A 112 3.32 15.97 6.39
CA GLY A 112 4.14 17.17 6.24
C GLY A 112 5.53 16.84 5.67
N PRO A 113 6.36 17.87 5.41
CA PRO A 113 7.65 17.70 4.77
C PRO A 113 8.57 16.77 5.58
N ALA A 114 9.04 15.69 4.94
CA ALA A 114 9.97 14.73 5.53
C ALA A 114 11.30 14.66 4.76
N THR A 115 11.62 15.75 4.06
CA THR A 115 12.75 15.83 3.12
C THR A 115 14.13 15.75 3.78
N VAL A 116 14.21 16.00 5.09
CA VAL A 116 15.46 15.91 5.87
C VAL A 116 16.01 14.48 5.88
N VAL A 117 15.14 13.47 5.99
CA VAL A 117 15.55 12.06 6.10
C VAL A 117 15.47 11.33 4.75
N PHE A 118 14.59 11.77 3.86
CA PHE A 118 14.27 11.04 2.64
C PHE A 118 14.47 11.84 1.34
N GLY A 119 15.09 13.01 1.43
CA GLY A 119 15.40 13.85 0.27
C GLY A 119 14.17 14.44 -0.39
N SER A 120 14.27 14.78 -1.67
CA SER A 120 13.26 15.57 -2.39
C SER A 120 11.95 14.83 -2.70
N ASN A 121 11.78 13.56 -2.30
CA ASN A 121 10.64 12.73 -2.68
C ASN A 121 9.53 12.62 -1.61
N ALA A 122 9.47 13.54 -0.65
CA ALA A 122 8.53 13.48 0.47
C ALA A 122 8.03 14.88 0.89
N GLN A 123 7.60 15.69 -0.07
CA GLN A 123 7.20 17.08 0.18
C GLN A 123 6.00 17.21 1.13
N HIS A 124 5.03 16.31 1.00
CA HIS A 124 3.81 16.29 1.81
C HIS A 124 3.77 15.15 2.83
N GLY A 125 4.68 14.18 2.74
CA GLY A 125 4.79 13.14 3.73
C GLY A 125 5.30 11.81 3.20
N ILE A 126 5.26 10.83 4.09
CA ILE A 126 5.78 9.48 3.87
C ILE A 126 4.78 8.47 4.37
N ILE A 127 4.62 7.41 3.59
CA ILE A 127 3.93 6.20 3.98
C ILE A 127 4.98 5.10 3.98
N ASN A 128 5.29 4.56 5.15
CA ASN A 128 6.27 3.49 5.30
C ASN A 128 5.57 2.22 5.77
N VAL A 129 5.58 1.21 4.91
CA VAL A 129 5.08 -0.14 5.20
C VAL A 129 6.23 -0.89 5.85
N LEU A 130 6.07 -1.24 7.12
CA LEU A 130 7.04 -2.02 7.85
C LEU A 130 6.68 -3.51 7.74
N SER A 131 7.65 -4.31 7.32
CA SER A 131 7.45 -5.75 7.19
C SER A 131 7.24 -6.38 8.56
N ARG A 132 6.46 -7.46 8.57
CA ARG A 132 6.27 -8.29 9.76
C ARG A 132 7.58 -9.03 10.06
N SER A 133 7.98 -9.06 11.34
CA SER A 133 9.17 -9.81 11.72
C SER A 133 8.94 -11.30 11.52
N VAL A 134 10.02 -12.09 11.44
CA VAL A 134 9.89 -13.55 11.35
C VAL A 134 9.14 -14.11 12.56
N SER A 135 9.41 -13.61 13.77
CA SER A 135 8.75 -14.07 15.00
C SER A 135 7.27 -13.73 15.08
N ASP A 136 6.86 -12.62 14.45
CA ASP A 136 5.47 -12.18 14.45
C ASP A 136 4.68 -12.76 13.27
N THR A 137 5.34 -13.44 12.32
CA THR A 137 4.66 -13.99 11.14
C THR A 137 3.93 -15.29 11.47
N PRO A 138 2.58 -15.32 11.39
CA PRO A 138 1.82 -16.53 11.70
C PRO A 138 1.89 -17.53 10.54
N ASN A 139 1.78 -18.81 10.90
CA ASN A 139 1.53 -19.89 9.94
C ASN A 139 0.02 -19.96 9.65
N GLN A 140 -0.41 -19.46 8.50
CA GLN A 140 -1.83 -19.41 8.15
C GLN A 140 -2.06 -19.44 6.64
N ILE A 141 -3.25 -19.89 6.25
CA ILE A 141 -3.80 -19.80 4.90
C ILE A 141 -5.21 -19.21 5.02
N LYS A 142 -5.56 -18.26 4.16
CA LYS A 142 -6.86 -17.61 4.10
C LYS A 142 -7.39 -17.64 2.67
N VAL A 143 -8.69 -17.91 2.55
CA VAL A 143 -9.42 -17.89 1.28
C VAL A 143 -10.57 -16.91 1.43
N GLU A 144 -10.74 -16.03 0.47
CA GLU A 144 -11.79 -15.03 0.43
C GLU A 144 -12.50 -15.06 -0.92
N ALA A 145 -13.82 -14.91 -0.88
CA ALA A 145 -14.66 -14.75 -2.06
C ALA A 145 -15.65 -13.61 -1.80
N GLY A 146 -15.97 -12.84 -2.83
CA GLY A 146 -16.86 -11.69 -2.72
C GLY A 146 -17.54 -11.35 -4.05
N SER A 147 -18.31 -10.26 -4.03
CA SER A 147 -19.00 -9.76 -5.22
C SER A 147 -18.03 -9.41 -6.35
N ARG A 148 -18.55 -9.40 -7.59
CA ARG A 148 -17.80 -9.00 -8.80
C ARG A 148 -16.55 -9.85 -9.03
N ASP A 149 -16.76 -11.17 -8.98
CA ASP A 149 -15.72 -12.18 -9.17
C ASP A 149 -14.45 -11.93 -8.35
N TYR A 150 -14.64 -11.45 -7.11
CA TYR A 150 -13.54 -11.23 -6.19
C TYR A 150 -13.14 -12.55 -5.55
N TYR A 151 -11.88 -12.95 -5.75
CA TYR A 151 -11.29 -14.12 -5.12
C TYR A 151 -9.88 -13.78 -4.63
N ARG A 152 -9.55 -14.15 -3.39
CA ARG A 152 -8.20 -13.99 -2.86
C ARG A 152 -7.77 -15.24 -2.11
N LEU A 153 -6.58 -15.73 -2.43
CA LEU A 153 -5.84 -16.72 -1.64
C LEU A 153 -4.63 -16.01 -1.05
N SER A 154 -4.49 -16.05 0.27
CA SER A 154 -3.32 -15.51 0.97
C SER A 154 -2.80 -16.50 1.99
N GLY A 155 -1.53 -16.38 2.33
CA GLY A 155 -0.93 -17.21 3.34
C GLY A 155 0.43 -16.71 3.76
N SER A 156 0.82 -17.11 4.96
CA SER A 156 2.14 -16.81 5.51
C SER A 156 2.64 -18.02 6.27
N ALA A 157 3.96 -18.17 6.31
CA ALA A 157 4.62 -19.15 7.13
C ALA A 157 5.99 -18.64 7.60
N ALA A 158 6.36 -19.00 8.82
CA ALA A 158 7.67 -18.74 9.40
C ALA A 158 8.31 -20.05 9.88
N LEU A 159 9.60 -20.20 9.59
CA LEU A 159 10.42 -21.32 10.04
C LEU A 159 11.84 -20.82 10.35
N GLY A 160 12.25 -20.97 11.60
CA GLY A 160 13.56 -20.51 12.07
C GLY A 160 13.69 -19.00 11.92
N SER A 161 14.69 -18.57 11.13
CA SER A 161 15.00 -17.17 10.84
C SER A 161 14.39 -16.65 9.53
N VAL A 162 13.45 -17.39 8.93
CA VAL A 162 12.86 -17.05 7.63
C VAL A 162 11.34 -17.03 7.72
N ALA A 163 10.72 -16.04 7.09
CA ALA A 163 9.27 -15.97 6.88
C ALA A 163 8.95 -15.68 5.42
N LEU A 164 7.89 -16.30 4.91
CA LEU A 164 7.34 -16.07 3.59
C LEU A 164 5.87 -15.70 3.74
N SER A 165 5.45 -14.61 3.11
CA SER A 165 4.05 -14.21 3.01
C SER A 165 3.69 -13.96 1.56
N ALA A 166 2.56 -14.49 1.09
CA ALA A 166 2.15 -14.35 -0.30
C ALA A 166 0.64 -14.23 -0.43
N GLN A 167 0.21 -13.55 -1.49
CA GLN A 167 -1.19 -13.48 -1.89
C GLN A 167 -1.33 -13.48 -3.41
N THR A 168 -2.45 -14.02 -3.86
CA THR A 168 -2.97 -13.86 -5.21
C THR A 168 -4.42 -13.43 -5.13
N THR A 169 -4.79 -12.42 -5.91
CA THR A 169 -6.12 -11.81 -5.92
C THR A 169 -6.60 -11.65 -7.34
N ARG A 170 -7.88 -11.96 -7.57
CA ARG A 170 -8.63 -11.64 -8.78
C ARG A 170 -9.81 -10.76 -8.41
N TYR A 171 -10.12 -9.78 -9.24
CA TYR A 171 -11.32 -8.97 -9.18
C TYR A 171 -11.86 -8.75 -10.59
N GLY A 172 -13.14 -9.02 -10.81
CA GLY A 172 -13.77 -8.94 -12.14
C GLY A 172 -14.01 -7.52 -12.65
N GLY A 173 -13.97 -6.52 -11.76
CA GLY A 173 -14.33 -5.14 -12.12
C GLY A 173 -15.78 -4.82 -11.77
N TYR A 174 -16.12 -3.54 -11.71
CA TYR A 174 -17.52 -3.11 -11.68
C TYR A 174 -18.04 -2.83 -13.08
N GLN A 175 -17.21 -2.16 -13.90
CA GLN A 175 -17.44 -1.96 -15.32
C GLN A 175 -16.87 -3.14 -16.11
N ASP A 176 -17.34 -3.34 -17.33
CA ASP A 176 -16.82 -4.30 -18.30
C ASP A 176 -15.31 -4.14 -18.46
N ALA A 177 -14.57 -5.26 -18.50
CA ALA A 177 -13.11 -5.24 -18.67
C ALA A 177 -12.41 -4.18 -17.79
N SER A 178 -12.73 -4.16 -16.48
CA SER A 178 -12.16 -3.22 -15.49
C SER A 178 -11.58 -3.94 -14.26
N GLY A 179 -11.18 -5.19 -14.49
CA GLY A 179 -10.72 -6.11 -13.48
C GLY A 179 -9.24 -5.94 -13.16
N TYR A 180 -8.76 -6.77 -12.24
CA TYR A 180 -7.34 -6.99 -12.06
C TYR A 180 -7.03 -8.38 -11.52
N ASP A 181 -5.88 -8.90 -11.89
CA ASP A 181 -5.20 -10.03 -11.27
C ASP A 181 -3.90 -9.52 -10.63
N GLN A 182 -3.70 -9.77 -9.34
CA GLN A 182 -2.54 -9.29 -8.59
C GLN A 182 -1.90 -10.41 -7.77
N GLN A 183 -0.57 -10.51 -7.81
CA GLN A 183 0.21 -11.38 -6.94
C GLN A 183 1.24 -10.56 -6.17
N LYS A 184 1.39 -10.85 -4.89
CA LYS A 184 2.43 -10.24 -4.05
C LYS A 184 3.08 -11.30 -3.18
N ALA A 185 4.38 -11.20 -3.00
CA ALA A 185 5.13 -12.07 -2.11
C ALA A 185 6.22 -11.28 -1.39
N THR A 186 6.44 -11.63 -0.13
CA THR A 186 7.45 -11.04 0.74
C THR A 186 8.22 -12.17 1.42
N LEU A 187 9.53 -12.23 1.21
CA LEU A 187 10.46 -13.10 1.93
C LEU A 187 11.25 -12.24 2.92
N ARG A 188 11.14 -12.57 4.21
CA ARG A 188 11.81 -11.92 5.32
C ARG A 188 12.84 -12.87 5.93
N ILE A 189 14.01 -12.35 6.23
CA ILE A 189 15.06 -13.04 6.99
C ILE A 189 15.41 -12.16 8.19
N ASP A 190 15.35 -12.72 9.39
CA ASP A 190 15.83 -12.10 10.62
C ASP A 190 16.79 -13.09 11.30
N HIS A 191 18.09 -12.83 11.24
CA HIS A 191 19.13 -13.74 11.76
C HIS A 191 20.14 -13.00 12.64
N ASP A 192 20.33 -13.49 13.86
CA ASP A 192 21.39 -13.02 14.75
C ASP A 192 22.63 -13.91 14.55
N TRP A 193 23.75 -13.30 14.15
CA TRP A 193 25.04 -13.95 13.91
C TRP A 193 26.12 -13.29 14.76
N GLN A 194 26.51 -13.96 15.85
CA GLN A 194 27.39 -13.38 16.87
C GLN A 194 26.80 -12.07 17.40
N ASP A 195 27.54 -10.96 17.31
CA ASP A 195 27.09 -9.63 17.71
C ASP A 195 26.32 -8.87 16.61
N TRP A 196 26.13 -9.49 15.44
CA TRP A 196 25.45 -8.88 14.30
C TRP A 196 23.99 -9.32 14.22
N ARG A 197 23.10 -8.36 13.95
CA ARG A 197 21.74 -8.65 13.48
C ARG A 197 21.66 -8.44 11.98
N VAL A 198 21.38 -9.49 11.24
CA VAL A 198 21.21 -9.48 9.78
C VAL A 198 19.72 -9.54 9.47
N GLN A 199 19.25 -8.53 8.73
CA GLN A 199 17.88 -8.48 8.24
C GLN A 199 17.89 -8.44 6.71
N GLY A 200 17.09 -9.30 6.11
CA GLY A 200 16.90 -9.38 4.66
C GLY A 200 15.43 -9.29 4.33
N LEU A 201 15.10 -8.55 3.28
CA LEU A 201 13.75 -8.50 2.73
C LEU A 201 13.82 -8.56 1.21
N LEU A 202 13.02 -9.45 0.63
CA LEU A 202 12.77 -9.47 -0.81
C LEU A 202 11.27 -9.38 -1.02
N GLU A 203 10.84 -8.41 -1.82
CA GLU A 203 9.44 -8.18 -2.16
C GLU A 203 9.24 -8.28 -3.67
N GLY A 204 8.17 -8.95 -4.07
CA GLY A 204 7.74 -9.06 -5.45
C GLY A 204 6.26 -8.73 -5.57
N SER A 205 5.92 -7.94 -6.59
CA SER A 205 4.54 -7.60 -6.95
C SER A 205 4.37 -7.76 -8.45
N ASN A 206 3.27 -8.39 -8.85
CA ASN A 206 2.82 -8.49 -10.22
C ASN A 206 1.36 -8.04 -10.28
N LEU A 207 1.05 -7.10 -11.15
CA LEU A 207 -0.30 -6.56 -11.32
C LEU A 207 -0.60 -6.54 -12.82
N ASN A 208 -1.67 -7.23 -13.20
CA ASN A 208 -2.31 -7.09 -14.49
C ASN A 208 -3.69 -6.48 -14.26
N GLN A 209 -3.96 -5.32 -14.85
CA GLN A 209 -5.21 -4.59 -14.65
C GLN A 209 -5.67 -3.94 -15.96
N GLU A 210 -6.98 -3.82 -16.09
CA GLU A 210 -7.63 -3.00 -17.11
C GLU A 210 -8.31 -1.82 -16.41
N THR A 211 -8.02 -0.61 -16.87
CA THR A 211 -8.47 0.63 -16.24
C THR A 211 -9.70 1.15 -16.95
N ALA A 212 -10.85 1.15 -16.28
CA ALA A 212 -12.02 1.84 -16.81
C ALA A 212 -11.90 3.36 -16.69
N GLY A 213 -12.20 4.03 -17.80
CA GLY A 213 -12.30 5.49 -17.84
C GLY A 213 -13.68 6.02 -17.48
N TYR A 214 -13.81 7.34 -17.52
CA TYR A 214 -15.10 8.01 -17.34
C TYR A 214 -16.04 7.74 -18.51
N ILE A 215 -17.30 7.44 -18.19
CA ILE A 215 -18.41 7.42 -19.14
C ILE A 215 -18.65 8.85 -19.63
N ARG A 216 -18.87 9.02 -20.94
CA ARG A 216 -19.05 10.32 -21.60
C ARG A 216 -20.39 10.33 -22.33
N GLY A 217 -21.10 11.45 -22.24
CA GLY A 217 -22.38 11.65 -22.92
C GLY A 217 -23.25 12.66 -22.18
N PHE A 218 -24.17 13.32 -22.90
CA PHE A 218 -25.20 14.14 -22.27
C PHE A 218 -26.18 13.21 -21.55
N GLU A 219 -26.50 13.50 -20.28
CA GLU A 219 -27.44 12.71 -19.45
C GLU A 219 -27.12 11.20 -19.34
N ALA A 220 -25.85 10.80 -19.51
CA ALA A 220 -25.44 9.39 -19.43
C ALA A 220 -25.71 8.72 -18.07
N TYR A 221 -26.02 9.49 -17.02
CA TYR A 221 -26.43 8.96 -15.72
C TYR A 221 -27.88 8.42 -15.72
N GLU A 222 -28.68 8.74 -16.74
CA GLU A 222 -30.06 8.27 -16.91
C GLU A 222 -30.13 6.90 -17.59
N ASP A 223 -29.03 6.47 -18.21
CA ASP A 223 -28.88 5.14 -18.80
C ASP A 223 -28.26 4.20 -17.76
N ASP A 224 -29.07 3.27 -17.25
CA ASP A 224 -28.65 2.30 -16.24
C ASP A 224 -27.56 1.34 -16.75
N ASP A 225 -27.49 1.07 -18.06
CA ASP A 225 -26.51 0.17 -18.65
C ASP A 225 -25.15 0.89 -18.81
N ALA A 226 -25.18 2.19 -19.12
CA ALA A 226 -23.98 2.99 -19.34
C ALA A 226 -23.00 2.99 -18.15
N ARG A 227 -23.51 2.80 -16.92
CA ARG A 227 -22.68 2.77 -15.69
C ARG A 227 -21.73 1.56 -15.62
N GLU A 228 -22.02 0.50 -16.36
CA GLU A 228 -21.22 -0.73 -16.42
C GLU A 228 -20.32 -0.77 -17.66
N GLU A 229 -20.50 0.15 -18.61
CA GLU A 229 -19.64 0.20 -19.78
C GLU A 229 -18.22 0.68 -19.45
N ASN A 230 -17.22 0.09 -20.13
CA ASN A 230 -15.86 0.63 -20.17
C ASN A 230 -15.52 1.14 -21.56
N PRO A 231 -15.48 2.46 -21.78
CA PRO A 231 -15.13 3.04 -23.07
C PRO A 231 -13.63 2.92 -23.42
N ASN A 232 -12.78 2.47 -22.48
CA ASN A 232 -11.33 2.33 -22.66
C ASN A 232 -10.84 0.94 -22.20
N PRO A 233 -11.27 -0.16 -22.86
CA PRO A 233 -10.94 -1.53 -22.41
C PRO A 233 -9.44 -1.86 -22.47
N GLU A 234 -8.65 -1.06 -23.19
CA GLU A 234 -7.21 -1.27 -23.41
C GLU A 234 -6.31 -0.39 -22.51
N ALA A 235 -6.89 0.37 -21.58
CA ALA A 235 -6.12 1.22 -20.67
C ALA A 235 -5.57 0.42 -19.48
N TYR A 236 -4.38 0.78 -18.97
CA TYR A 236 -3.68 0.08 -17.86
C TYR A 236 -2.98 1.04 -16.91
#